data_AF-A0AAF0MKY3-F1
#
_entry.id   AF-A0AAF0MKY3-F1
#
_cell.length_a   1.000
_cell.length_b   1.000
_cell.length_c   1.000
_cell.angle_alpha   90.00
_cell.angle_beta   90.00
_cell.angle_gamma   90.00
#
_symmetry.space_group_name_H-M   'P 1'
#
loop_
_entity.id
_entity.type
_entity.pdbx_description
1 polymer ?
#
loop_
_entity_poly.entity_id
_entity_poly.type
_entity_poly.pdbx_seq_one_letter_code
_entity_poly.pdbx_strand_id
1 'polypeptide(L)' 'MTDTPASTLSRRFGGSLLPEDCTPNVIPVLEAFADASPKLAAEADTVEVHPDIVVVSSNGHDFPLTLPS' A
#
# COMPACT_ATOMS: atom_id res chain seq x y z
N MET A 1 -11.22 30.51 7.60
CA MET A 1 -11.90 29.50 6.77
C MET A 1 -10.86 28.46 6.39
N THR A 2 -11.29 27.21 6.32
CA THR A 2 -10.55 25.97 6.57
C THR A 2 -9.27 25.79 5.74
N ASP A 3 -8.11 25.95 6.38
CA ASP A 3 -6.82 25.48 5.90
C ASP A 3 -6.74 24.01 6.33
N THR A 4 -7.31 23.11 5.52
CA THR A 4 -7.06 21.68 5.67
C THR A 4 -5.73 21.44 4.96
N PRO A 5 -4.62 21.16 5.65
CA PRO A 5 -3.50 20.58 4.96
C PRO A 5 -4.05 19.27 4.41
N ALA A 6 -4.24 19.20 3.09
CA ALA A 6 -4.17 17.94 2.38
C ALA A 6 -2.77 17.44 2.72
N SER A 7 -2.65 16.77 3.86
CA SER A 7 -1.47 16.01 4.21
C SER A 7 -1.45 14.96 3.13
N THR A 8 -0.68 15.23 2.08
CA THR A 8 -0.02 14.24 1.24
C THR A 8 0.79 13.36 2.20
N LEU A 9 0.07 12.58 2.98
CA LEU A 9 0.57 11.62 3.92
C LEU A 9 1.13 10.56 2.99
N SER A 10 2.40 10.75 2.66
CA SER A 10 3.30 9.75 2.10
C SER A 10 3.27 8.56 3.05
N ARG A 11 2.20 7.77 2.97
CA ARG A 11 2.02 6.55 3.75
C ARG A 11 3.02 5.58 3.14
N ARG A 12 4.00 5.20 3.94
CA ARG A 12 4.99 4.21 3.53
C ARG A 12 4.43 2.82 3.80
N PHE A 13 4.70 1.90 2.89
CA PHE A 13 4.49 0.48 3.08
C PHE A 13 5.82 -0.22 2.89
N GLY A 14 6.36 -0.78 3.98
CA GLY A 14 7.77 -1.17 4.05
C GLY A 14 8.69 0.00 3.74
N GLY A 15 9.55 -0.16 2.73
CA GLY A 15 10.43 0.89 2.21
C GLY A 15 9.77 1.79 1.16
N SER A 16 8.67 1.37 0.56
CA SER A 16 8.03 2.07 -0.56
C SER A 16 7.09 3.19 -0.10
N LEU A 17 7.05 4.27 -0.88
CA LEU A 17 6.00 5.29 -0.76
C LEU A 17 4.75 4.78 -1.49
N LEU A 18 3.59 4.88 -0.84
CA LEU A 18 2.33 4.61 -1.51
C LEU A 18 2.00 5.76 -2.47
N PRO A 19 1.42 5.45 -3.65
CA PRO A 19 0.99 6.48 -4.59
C PRO A 19 -0.08 7.39 -3.97
N GLU A 20 -0.10 8.66 -4.38
CA GLU A 20 -1.09 9.64 -3.92
C GLU A 20 -2.53 9.24 -4.30
N ASP A 21 -2.67 8.44 -5.37
CA ASP A 21 -3.94 7.90 -5.88
C ASP A 21 -4.38 6.60 -5.16
N CYS A 22 -3.91 6.37 -3.94
CA CYS A 22 -4.35 5.23 -3.14
C CYS A 22 -5.85 5.32 -2.88
N THR A 23 -6.62 4.44 -3.54
CA THR A 23 -8.06 4.28 -3.26
C THR A 23 -8.25 3.89 -1.79
N PRO A 24 -9.39 4.26 -1.17
CA PRO A 24 -9.62 4.01 0.27
C PRO A 24 -9.55 2.52 0.64
N ASN A 25 -9.68 1.62 -0.34
CA ASN A 25 -9.63 0.17 -0.16
C ASN A 25 -8.20 -0.40 -0.13
N VAL A 26 -7.17 0.37 -0.54
CA VAL A 26 -5.77 -0.11 -0.58
C VAL A 26 -5.18 -0.28 0.81
N ILE A 27 -5.42 0.69 1.69
CA ILE A 27 -4.84 0.71 3.03
C ILE A 27 -5.24 -0.52 3.86
N PRO A 28 -6.54 -0.87 4.00
CA PRO A 28 -6.91 -2.06 4.78
C PRO A 28 -6.34 -3.36 4.17
N VAL A 29 -6.15 -3.42 2.85
CA VAL A 29 -5.56 -4.57 2.17
C VAL A 29 -4.06 -4.69 2.48
N LEU A 30 -3.34 -3.57 2.47
CA LEU A 30 -1.93 -3.52 2.87
C LEU A 30 -1.73 -3.83 4.35
N GLU A 31 -2.60 -3.32 5.22
CA GLU A 31 -2.59 -3.65 6.64
C GLU A 31 -2.84 -5.14 6.87
N ALA A 32 -3.80 -5.74 6.16
CA ALA A 32 -4.05 -7.17 6.22
C ALA A 32 -2.85 -8.00 5.72
N PHE A 33 -2.15 -7.55 4.67
CA PHE A 33 -0.91 -8.18 4.23
C PHE A 33 0.20 -8.07 5.26
N ALA A 34 0.35 -6.91 5.92
CA ALA A 34 1.32 -6.71 6.99
C ALA A 34 1.03 -7.56 8.24
N ASP A 35 -0.25 -7.77 8.57
CA ASP A 35 -0.66 -8.65 9.66
C ASP A 35 -0.35 -10.12 9.33
N ALA A 36 -0.67 -10.56 8.10
CA ALA A 36 -0.40 -11.91 7.63
C ALA A 36 1.09 -12.20 7.40
N SER A 37 1.87 -11.21 6.99
CA SER A 37 3.28 -11.36 6.59
C SER A 37 4.10 -10.12 6.94
N PRO A 38 4.37 -9.88 8.24
CA PRO A 38 5.04 -8.66 8.70
C PRO A 38 6.48 -8.53 8.17
N LYS A 39 7.18 -9.64 7.93
CA LYS A 39 8.53 -9.62 7.35
C LYS A 39 8.52 -9.11 5.91
N LEU A 40 7.65 -9.68 5.07
CA LEU A 40 7.51 -9.27 3.67
C LEU A 40 7.00 -7.83 3.55
N ALA A 41 6.07 -7.43 4.42
CA ALA A 41 5.58 -6.06 4.46
C ALA A 41 6.67 -5.05 4.85
N ALA A 42 7.55 -5.39 5.79
CA ALA A 42 8.69 -4.54 6.17
C ALA A 42 9.74 -4.46 5.05
N GLU A 43 9.94 -5.54 4.31
CA GLU A 43 10.87 -5.66 3.18
C GLU A 43 10.22 -5.30 1.82
N ALA A 44 9.06 -4.63 1.82
CA ALA A 44 8.42 -4.21 0.57
C ALA A 44 9.26 -3.14 -0.14
N ASP A 45 9.68 -3.46 -1.37
CA ASP A 45 10.49 -2.62 -2.24
C ASP A 45 9.62 -1.62 -3.01
N THR A 46 8.52 -2.11 -3.59
CA THR A 46 7.59 -1.33 -4.40
C THR A 46 6.14 -1.73 -4.13
N VAL A 47 5.23 -0.77 -4.28
CA VAL A 47 3.79 -1.02 -4.24
C VAL A 47 3.15 -0.40 -5.48
N GLU A 48 2.58 -1.24 -6.33
CA GLU A 48 1.84 -0.84 -7.52
C GLU A 48 0.34 -0.97 -7.25
N VAL A 49 -0.41 0.10 -7.49
CA VAL A 49 -1.86 0.13 -7.27
C VAL A 49 -2.56 0.10 -8.61
N HIS A 50 -3.35 -0.95 -8.84
CA HIS A 50 -4.25 -1.09 -9.98
C HIS A 50 -5.71 -0.93 -9.53
N PRO A 51 -6.67 -0.75 -10.45
CA PRO A 51 -8.07 -0.55 -10.10
C PRO A 51 -8.68 -1.70 -9.28
N ASP A 52 -8.27 -2.93 -9.56
CA ASP A 52 -8.85 -4.15 -8.97
C ASP A 52 -7.89 -4.89 -8.02
N ILE A 53 -6.59 -4.57 -8.08
CA ILE A 53 -5.54 -5.26 -7.31
C ILE A 53 -4.45 -4.29 -6.85
N VAL A 54 -3.73 -4.67 -5.80
CA VAL A 54 -2.50 -4.01 -5.34
C VAL A 54 -1.39 -5.03 -5.42
N VAL A 55 -0.30 -4.72 -6.10
CA VAL A 55 0.87 -5.60 -6.17
C VAL A 55 1.91 -5.05 -5.21
N VAL A 56 2.26 -5.85 -4.21
CA VAL A 56 3.37 -5.55 -3.31
C VAL A 56 4.56 -6.38 -3.77
N SER A 57 5.65 -5.73 -4.17
CA SER A 57 6.90 -6.43 -4.49
C SER A 57 7.83 -6.38 -3.30
N SER A 58 8.36 -7.53 -2.89
CA SER A 58 9.33 -7.65 -1.80
C SER A 58 10.37 -8.70 -2.15
N ASN A 59 11.65 -8.33 -2.09
CA ASN A 59 12.80 -9.21 -2.32
C ASN A 59 12.74 -9.96 -3.66
N GLY A 60 12.26 -9.28 -4.72
CA GLY A 60 12.10 -9.85 -6.06
C GLY A 60 10.89 -10.77 -6.24
N HIS A 61 9.98 -10.81 -5.28
CA HIS A 61 8.70 -11.53 -5.37
C HIS A 61 7.52 -10.57 -5.39
N ASP A 62 6.55 -10.83 -6.26
CA ASP A 62 5.33 -10.04 -6.37
C ASP A 62 4.15 -10.74 -5.65
N PHE A 63 3.48 -9.98 -4.79
CA PHE A 63 2.33 -10.43 -4.01
C PHE A 63 1.09 -9.64 -4.46
N PRO A 64 0.27 -10.20 -5.37
CA PRO A 64 -0.97 -9.57 -5.80
C PRO A 64 -2.03 -9.71 -4.69
N LEU A 65 -2.56 -8.57 -4.25
CA LEU A 65 -3.61 -8.44 -3.25
C LEU A 65 -4.88 -7.94 -3.92
N THR A 66 -5.98 -8.66 -3.74
CA THR A 66 -7.26 -8.26 -4.33
C THR A 66 -7.88 -7.12 -3.55
N LEU A 67 -8.34 -6.08 -4.24
CA LEU A 67 -9.11 -5.02 -3.61
C LEU A 67 -10.56 -5.48 -3.42
N PRO A 68 -11.18 -5.22 -2.25
CA PRO A 68 -12.61 -5.43 -2.09
C PRO A 68 -13.37 -4.51 -3.05
N SER A 69 -14.29 -5.11 -3.83
CA SER A 69 -15.18 -4.45 -4.78
C SER A 69 -16.25 -3.60 -4.09
#